data_AF-A0A972ZYN8-F1
#
_entry.id   AF-A0A972ZYN8-F1
#
_cell.length_a   1.000
_cell.length_b   1.000
_cell.length_c   1.000
_cell.angle_alpha   90.00
_cell.angle_beta   90.00
_cell.angle_gamma   90.00
#
_symmetry.space_group_name_H-M   'P 1'
#
loop_
_entity.id
_entity.type
_entity.pdbx_description
1 polymer ?
#
loop_
_entity_poly.entity_id
_entity_poly.type
_entity_poly.pdbx_seq_one_letter_code
_entity_poly.pdbx_strand_id
1 'polypeptide(L)'
;DRAYARVTGTSFSCPSASGSAILLVQFYDRLFPGEAMRASTLKGLLLHTADDLMDPGPDYQTGWGLINVEAAAQVMRLHADAAEGQFLIESSLDRTPIMHEYHVVLDDPQGVTFTLCWTDPDARPSTLHDSSRSFLTHDLDLRVFKDDTVFLPFTLDPLQPRKDAVPGDNVVDNVEQIVLNTSEPGSYTIEVSRKYSLITPVQWYSLISDVPLIRTTRHAPR
;
A
#
# COMPACT_ATOMS: atom_id res chain seq x y z
N ASP A 1 2.00 2.55 -45.52
CA ASP A 1 2.56 2.88 -44.21
C ASP A 1 2.66 1.60 -43.38
N ARG A 2 3.85 1.29 -42.84
CA ARG A 2 4.14 0.07 -42.03
C ARG A 2 4.74 0.45 -40.66
N ALA A 3 4.64 1.72 -40.25
CA ALA A 3 5.26 2.22 -39.04
C ALA A 3 4.58 1.74 -37.74
N TYR A 4 3.33 1.28 -37.82
CA TYR A 4 2.55 0.81 -36.67
C TYR A 4 1.95 -0.57 -36.92
N ALA A 5 1.90 -1.40 -35.88
CA ALA A 5 1.27 -2.71 -35.89
C ALA A 5 0.50 -2.94 -34.59
N ARG A 6 -0.61 -3.70 -34.68
CA ARG A 6 -1.36 -4.14 -33.50
C ARG A 6 -0.69 -5.39 -32.92
N VAL A 7 -0.44 -5.36 -31.62
CA VAL A 7 0.27 -6.40 -30.87
C VAL A 7 -0.41 -6.60 -29.51
N THR A 8 -0.25 -7.78 -28.90
CA THR A 8 -0.88 -8.17 -27.62
C THR A 8 0.08 -8.98 -26.77
N GLY A 9 0.03 -8.83 -25.45
CA GLY A 9 0.86 -9.55 -24.49
C GLY A 9 1.29 -8.65 -23.32
N THR A 10 1.68 -9.27 -22.21
CA THR A 10 2.13 -8.54 -20.99
C THR A 10 3.34 -7.64 -21.26
N SER A 11 4.16 -7.97 -22.26
CA SER A 11 5.25 -7.12 -22.76
C SER A 11 4.78 -5.74 -23.23
N PHE A 12 3.52 -5.58 -23.63
CA PHE A 12 2.94 -4.30 -24.06
C PHE A 12 2.19 -3.60 -22.93
N SER A 13 1.72 -4.33 -21.91
CA SER A 13 1.19 -3.75 -20.67
C SER A 13 2.29 -3.05 -19.86
N CYS A 14 3.49 -3.62 -19.81
CA CYS A 14 4.64 -3.05 -19.08
C CYS A 14 5.00 -1.61 -19.49
N PRO A 15 5.27 -1.28 -20.76
CA PRO A 15 5.56 0.10 -21.17
C PRO A 15 4.37 1.04 -20.96
N SER A 16 3.13 0.55 -21.04
CA SER A 16 1.95 1.34 -20.68
C SER A 16 1.98 1.72 -19.19
N ALA A 17 2.22 0.75 -18.31
CA ALA A 17 2.35 1.00 -16.88
C ALA A 17 3.53 1.93 -16.55
N SER A 18 4.68 1.76 -17.20
CA SER A 18 5.83 2.66 -17.03
C SER A 18 5.54 4.09 -17.48
N GLY A 19 4.84 4.25 -18.62
CA GLY A 19 4.41 5.56 -19.12
C GLY A 19 3.42 6.25 -18.17
N SER A 20 2.49 5.50 -17.60
CA SER A 20 1.58 5.98 -16.56
C SER A 20 2.33 6.39 -15.28
N ALA A 21 3.26 5.56 -14.82
CA ALA A 21 4.01 5.80 -13.59
C ALA A 21 4.90 7.06 -13.68
N ILE A 22 5.54 7.32 -14.82
CA ILE A 22 6.38 8.51 -14.98
C ILE A 22 5.57 9.82 -14.98
N LEU A 23 4.31 9.78 -15.44
CA LEU A 23 3.41 10.94 -15.35
C LEU A 23 3.08 11.27 -13.89
N LEU A 24 2.86 10.25 -13.05
CA LEU A 24 2.65 10.44 -11.61
C LEU A 24 3.89 10.99 -10.92
N VAL A 25 5.09 10.51 -11.27
CA VAL A 25 6.35 11.06 -10.75
C VAL A 25 6.51 12.54 -11.13
N GLN A 26 6.24 12.89 -12.39
CA GLN A 26 6.28 14.28 -12.85
C GLN A 26 5.23 15.14 -12.12
N PHE A 27 4.04 14.60 -11.89
CA PHE A 27 2.99 15.32 -11.19
C PHE A 27 3.34 15.56 -9.72
N TYR A 28 3.89 14.56 -9.03
CA TYR A 28 4.41 14.68 -7.67
C TYR A 28 5.45 15.80 -7.56
N ASP A 29 6.45 15.83 -8.45
CA ASP A 29 7.50 16.88 -8.46
C ASP A 29 6.93 18.31 -8.62
N ARG A 30 5.82 18.46 -9.37
CA ARG A 30 5.12 19.76 -9.47
C ARG A 30 4.39 20.16 -8.20
N LEU A 31 3.86 19.19 -7.46
CA LEU A 31 3.14 19.42 -6.20
C LEU A 31 4.09 19.67 -5.04
N PHE A 32 5.23 18.97 -5.02
CA PHE A 32 6.22 18.99 -3.95
C PHE A 32 7.62 19.31 -4.51
N PRO A 33 7.87 20.56 -4.96
CA PRO A 33 9.13 20.91 -5.60
C PRO A 33 10.34 20.69 -4.69
N GLY A 34 11.31 19.91 -5.18
CA GLY A 34 12.53 19.57 -4.43
C GLY A 34 12.41 18.31 -3.57
N GLU A 35 11.25 17.68 -3.52
CA GLU A 35 11.06 16.36 -2.91
C GLU A 35 11.13 15.24 -3.96
N ALA A 36 11.48 14.04 -3.51
CA ALA A 36 11.51 12.86 -4.35
C ALA A 36 10.65 11.76 -3.73
N MET A 37 9.65 11.31 -4.48
CA MET A 37 8.79 10.20 -4.10
C MET A 37 9.56 8.88 -4.05
N ARG A 38 9.37 8.08 -3.00
CA ARG A 38 9.93 6.72 -2.94
C ARG A 38 9.29 5.80 -3.96
N ALA A 39 10.05 4.79 -4.37
CA ALA A 39 9.53 3.70 -5.19
C ALA A 39 8.35 2.96 -4.51
N SER A 40 8.39 2.82 -3.18
CA SER A 40 7.28 2.26 -2.40
C SER A 40 6.03 3.12 -2.43
N THR A 41 6.16 4.46 -2.46
CA THR A 41 5.03 5.39 -2.57
C THR A 41 4.41 5.31 -3.95
N LEU A 42 5.24 5.29 -5.00
CA LEU A 42 4.75 5.12 -6.38
C LEU A 42 4.03 3.77 -6.57
N LYS A 43 4.65 2.67 -6.10
CA LYS A 43 4.01 1.33 -6.14
C LYS A 43 2.72 1.34 -5.32
N GLY A 44 2.77 1.82 -4.08
CA GLY A 44 1.62 1.89 -3.19
C GLY A 44 0.46 2.69 -3.77
N LEU A 45 0.69 3.85 -4.37
CA LEU A 45 -0.33 4.64 -5.06
C LEU A 45 -0.99 3.90 -6.22
N LEU A 46 -0.18 3.26 -7.07
CA LEU A 46 -0.69 2.49 -8.21
C LEU A 46 -1.60 1.34 -7.78
N LEU A 47 -1.29 0.68 -6.66
CA LEU A 47 -2.08 -0.43 -6.13
C LEU A 47 -3.28 0.03 -5.30
N HIS A 48 -3.10 1.11 -4.51
CA HIS A 48 -4.15 1.70 -3.69
C HIS A 48 -5.32 2.21 -4.52
N THR A 49 -5.03 2.73 -5.70
CA THR A 49 -6.02 3.37 -6.57
C THR A 49 -6.39 2.52 -7.78
N ALA A 50 -5.90 1.29 -7.87
CA ALA A 50 -6.24 0.41 -8.98
C ALA A 50 -7.76 0.14 -9.01
N ASP A 51 -8.33 0.16 -10.20
CA ASP A 51 -9.70 -0.28 -10.39
C ASP A 51 -9.72 -1.81 -10.27
N ASP A 52 -10.33 -2.30 -9.19
CA ASP A 52 -10.45 -3.71 -8.93
C ASP A 52 -11.19 -4.43 -10.06
N LEU A 53 -10.69 -5.61 -10.43
CA LEU A 53 -11.23 -6.41 -11.50
C LEU A 53 -11.68 -7.75 -10.94
N MET A 54 -12.90 -8.17 -11.29
CA MET A 54 -13.53 -9.41 -10.81
C MET A 54 -14.04 -9.29 -9.37
N ASP A 55 -13.54 -10.12 -8.46
CA ASP A 55 -14.01 -10.23 -7.07
C ASP A 55 -13.20 -9.30 -6.16
N PRO A 56 -13.80 -8.76 -5.07
CA PRO A 56 -13.14 -7.75 -4.25
C PRO A 56 -11.79 -8.16 -3.67
N GLY A 57 -10.79 -7.28 -3.83
CA GLY A 57 -9.43 -7.46 -3.31
C GLY A 57 -8.48 -8.07 -4.34
N PRO A 58 -7.22 -8.32 -3.95
CA PRO A 58 -6.23 -8.83 -4.89
C PRO A 58 -6.57 -10.25 -5.33
N ASP A 59 -6.10 -10.64 -6.53
CA ASP A 59 -6.23 -12.01 -7.02
C ASP A 59 -5.00 -12.45 -7.85
N TYR A 60 -4.83 -13.77 -8.06
CA TYR A 60 -3.67 -14.29 -8.79
C TYR A 60 -3.67 -14.02 -10.31
N GLN A 61 -4.80 -13.61 -10.89
CA GLN A 61 -4.94 -13.32 -12.32
C GLN A 61 -4.75 -11.83 -12.63
N THR A 62 -5.35 -10.92 -11.86
CA THR A 62 -5.25 -9.47 -12.12
C THR A 62 -4.40 -8.70 -11.12
N GLY A 63 -3.95 -9.35 -10.05
CA GLY A 63 -3.19 -8.68 -9.00
C GLY A 63 -4.12 -7.75 -8.23
N TRP A 64 -3.75 -6.48 -8.12
CA TRP A 64 -4.58 -5.45 -7.46
C TRP A 64 -5.55 -4.74 -8.40
N GLY A 65 -5.62 -5.13 -9.68
CA GLY A 65 -6.51 -4.53 -10.67
C GLY A 65 -5.82 -3.64 -11.71
N LEU A 66 -6.62 -2.81 -12.39
CA LEU A 66 -6.20 -1.95 -13.48
C LEU A 66 -5.66 -0.61 -12.96
N ILE A 67 -4.48 -0.18 -13.41
CA ILE A 67 -3.90 1.11 -13.03
C ILE A 67 -4.86 2.26 -13.36
N ASN A 68 -5.28 3.01 -12.34
CA ASN A 68 -6.04 4.24 -12.48
C ASN A 68 -5.15 5.45 -12.16
N VAL A 69 -4.58 6.06 -13.21
CA VAL A 69 -3.65 7.19 -13.07
C VAL A 69 -4.34 8.42 -12.51
N GLU A 70 -5.61 8.63 -12.85
CA GLU A 70 -6.37 9.78 -12.39
C GLU A 70 -6.63 9.70 -10.88
N ALA A 71 -7.10 8.55 -10.39
CA ALA A 71 -7.31 8.32 -8.96
C ALA A 71 -5.99 8.46 -8.17
N ALA A 72 -4.88 7.91 -8.66
CA ALA A 72 -3.56 8.12 -8.05
C ALA A 72 -3.17 9.60 -7.95
N ALA A 73 -3.38 10.37 -9.03
CA ALA A 73 -3.12 11.81 -9.04
C ALA A 73 -4.04 12.58 -8.09
N GLN A 74 -5.30 12.15 -7.93
CA GLN A 74 -6.24 12.74 -6.98
C GLN A 74 -5.77 12.55 -5.53
N VAL A 75 -5.28 11.37 -5.15
CA VAL A 75 -4.69 11.14 -3.81
C VAL A 75 -3.48 12.06 -3.57
N MET A 76 -2.59 12.23 -4.56
CA MET A 76 -1.47 13.18 -4.43
C MET A 76 -1.95 14.63 -4.25
N ARG A 77 -2.99 15.04 -4.97
CA ARG A 77 -3.58 16.37 -4.84
C ARG A 77 -4.21 16.57 -3.46
N LEU A 78 -4.99 15.59 -2.99
CA LEU A 78 -5.56 15.60 -1.63
C LEU A 78 -4.46 15.73 -0.58
N HIS A 79 -3.33 15.02 -0.76
CA HIS A 79 -2.18 15.17 0.13
C HIS A 79 -1.59 16.58 0.10
N ALA A 80 -1.42 17.18 -1.08
CA ALA A 80 -0.87 18.53 -1.23
C ALA A 80 -1.78 19.62 -0.65
N ASP A 81 -3.10 19.43 -0.75
CA ASP A 81 -4.11 20.39 -0.32
C ASP A 81 -4.53 20.19 1.15
N ALA A 82 -4.08 19.11 1.81
CA ALA A 82 -4.43 18.78 3.18
C ALA A 82 -3.94 19.86 4.16
N ALA A 83 -4.87 20.49 4.88
CA ALA A 83 -4.54 21.44 5.94
C ALA A 83 -4.03 20.75 7.22
N GLU A 84 -4.51 19.53 7.48
CA GLU A 84 -4.12 18.68 8.60
C GLU A 84 -4.13 17.20 8.16
N GLY A 85 -3.27 16.40 8.81
CA GLY A 85 -3.11 14.99 8.50
C GLY A 85 -2.43 14.74 7.16
N GLN A 86 -2.30 13.46 6.81
CA GLN A 86 -1.54 13.02 5.64
C GLN A 86 -2.26 11.84 4.95
N PHE A 87 -2.49 11.96 3.65
CA PHE A 87 -2.96 10.86 2.80
C PHE A 87 -1.80 9.98 2.33
N LEU A 88 -0.60 10.59 2.19
CA LEU A 88 0.64 9.92 1.84
C LEU A 88 1.63 10.10 2.97
N ILE A 89 2.10 8.98 3.53
CA ILE A 89 3.06 8.98 4.62
C ILE A 89 4.24 8.12 4.22
N GLU A 90 5.41 8.74 4.10
CA GLU A 90 6.68 8.03 4.08
C GLU A 90 7.32 8.05 5.47
N SER A 91 7.56 6.88 6.04
CA SER A 91 8.20 6.76 7.36
C SER A 91 9.10 5.54 7.43
N SER A 92 9.73 5.31 8.57
CA SER A 92 10.58 4.14 8.77
C SER A 92 10.44 3.56 10.16
N LEU A 93 10.47 2.23 10.22
CA LEU A 93 10.63 1.50 11.47
C LEU A 93 12.10 1.19 11.67
N ASP A 94 12.57 1.34 12.90
CA ASP A 94 13.96 1.05 13.28
C ASP A 94 13.98 0.09 14.49
N ARG A 95 15.03 0.12 15.31
CA ARG A 95 15.10 -0.71 16.53
C ARG A 95 14.05 -0.32 17.56
N THR A 96 13.73 0.97 17.69
CA THR A 96 12.79 1.58 18.64
C THR A 96 12.35 2.95 18.10
N PRO A 97 11.08 3.14 17.68
CA PRO A 97 9.93 2.28 17.93
C PRO A 97 9.78 1.14 16.92
N ILE A 98 9.18 0.04 17.38
CA ILE A 98 8.85 -1.12 16.53
C ILE A 98 7.50 -0.97 15.81
N MET A 99 6.80 0.14 16.09
CA MET A 99 5.44 0.42 15.68
C MET A 99 5.21 1.93 15.60
N HIS A 100 4.44 2.36 14.61
CA HIS A 100 3.87 3.69 14.49
C HIS A 100 2.35 3.62 14.53
N GLU A 101 1.76 4.60 15.21
CA GLU A 101 0.32 4.72 15.40
C GLU A 101 -0.17 6.00 14.73
N TYR A 102 -1.25 5.87 13.96
CA TYR A 102 -1.93 6.97 13.28
C TYR A 102 -3.42 6.93 13.64
N HIS A 103 -4.08 8.07 13.55
CA HIS A 103 -5.51 8.17 13.83
C HIS A 103 -6.25 8.91 12.73
N VAL A 104 -7.52 8.56 12.62
CA VAL A 104 -8.52 9.30 11.85
C VAL A 104 -9.87 9.21 12.55
N VAL A 105 -10.67 10.27 12.41
CA VAL A 105 -12.07 10.27 12.81
C VAL A 105 -12.90 10.33 11.54
N LEU A 106 -13.83 9.39 11.38
CA LEU A 106 -14.80 9.38 10.29
C LEU A 106 -16.11 9.98 10.80
N ASP A 107 -16.61 11.01 10.13
CA ASP A 107 -17.84 11.69 10.53
C ASP A 107 -19.10 11.01 9.99
N ASP A 108 -18.99 10.43 8.78
CA ASP A 108 -20.09 9.80 8.06
C ASP A 108 -19.72 8.37 7.62
N PRO A 109 -20.71 7.48 7.43
CA PRO A 109 -20.46 6.17 6.87
C PRO A 109 -19.87 6.27 5.46
N GLN A 110 -18.69 5.71 5.27
CA GLN A 110 -17.98 5.76 3.99
C GLN A 110 -17.05 4.56 3.79
N GLY A 111 -16.73 4.29 2.52
CA GLY A 111 -15.67 3.35 2.16
C GLY A 111 -14.31 3.96 2.45
N VAL A 112 -13.40 3.20 3.07
CA VAL A 112 -12.02 3.67 3.33
C VAL A 112 -11.03 2.55 3.07
N THR A 113 -10.00 2.87 2.31
CA THR A 113 -8.87 1.99 2.05
C THR A 113 -7.62 2.50 2.75
N PHE A 114 -6.81 1.58 3.27
CA PHE A 114 -5.47 1.82 3.75
C PHE A 114 -4.51 0.86 3.06
N THR A 115 -3.38 1.35 2.56
CA THR A 115 -2.37 0.53 1.86
C THR A 115 -0.99 0.81 2.40
N LEU A 116 -0.36 -0.20 2.97
CA LEU A 116 1.04 -0.22 3.37
C LEU A 116 1.88 -0.84 2.25
N CYS A 117 2.98 -0.21 1.86
CA CYS A 117 3.90 -0.74 0.86
C CYS A 117 5.35 -0.43 1.25
N TRP A 118 6.25 -1.39 1.06
CA TRP A 118 7.68 -1.18 1.31
C TRP A 118 8.56 -1.84 0.26
N THR A 119 9.76 -1.31 0.07
CA THR A 119 10.82 -2.01 -0.67
C THR A 119 11.52 -2.95 0.30
N ASP A 120 11.19 -4.23 0.23
CA ASP A 120 11.78 -5.28 1.07
C ASP A 120 13.24 -5.54 0.67
N PRO A 121 14.16 -5.81 1.61
CA PRO A 121 15.52 -6.21 1.26
C PRO A 121 15.55 -7.56 0.55
N ASP A 122 16.63 -7.77 -0.21
CA ASP A 122 16.82 -9.01 -0.95
C ASP A 122 16.76 -10.25 -0.04
N ALA A 123 15.84 -11.15 -0.37
CA ALA A 123 15.79 -12.46 0.23
C ALA A 123 16.95 -13.34 -0.23
N ARG A 124 17.22 -14.41 0.51
CA ARG A 124 18.20 -15.42 0.07
C ARG A 124 17.71 -16.08 -1.23
N PRO A 125 18.54 -16.13 -2.28
CA PRO A 125 18.17 -16.79 -3.54
C PRO A 125 17.75 -18.25 -3.31
N SER A 126 16.77 -18.70 -4.08
CA SER A 126 16.29 -20.08 -4.09
C SER A 126 16.45 -20.67 -5.48
N THR A 127 16.78 -21.96 -5.54
CA THR A 127 16.76 -22.77 -6.78
C THR A 127 15.45 -23.52 -6.97
N LEU A 128 14.52 -23.44 -6.00
CA LEU A 128 13.20 -24.04 -6.10
C LEU A 128 12.30 -23.17 -6.96
N HIS A 129 11.69 -23.78 -7.98
CA HIS A 129 10.62 -23.20 -8.78
C HIS A 129 9.26 -23.44 -8.10
N ASP A 130 8.31 -22.53 -8.28
CA ASP A 130 6.92 -22.64 -7.81
C ASP A 130 6.77 -22.97 -6.31
N SER A 131 7.71 -22.47 -5.49
CA SER A 131 7.67 -22.66 -4.05
C SER A 131 6.71 -21.67 -3.41
N SER A 132 5.79 -22.17 -2.56
CA SER A 132 4.93 -21.34 -1.71
C SER A 132 5.67 -20.74 -0.50
N ARG A 133 7.00 -20.80 -0.49
CA ARG A 133 7.82 -20.24 0.58
C ARG A 133 7.80 -18.72 0.49
N SER A 134 7.56 -18.06 1.62
CA SER A 134 7.73 -16.61 1.73
C SER A 134 9.18 -16.21 1.43
N PHE A 135 9.33 -15.22 0.54
CA PHE A 135 10.58 -14.50 0.32
C PHE A 135 10.58 -13.13 1.03
N LEU A 136 9.64 -12.90 1.94
CA LEU A 136 9.60 -11.69 2.73
C LEU A 136 10.74 -11.70 3.76
N THR A 137 11.55 -10.63 3.77
CA THR A 137 12.69 -10.46 4.67
C THR A 137 12.34 -9.60 5.87
N HIS A 138 11.68 -8.47 5.64
CA HIS A 138 11.07 -7.64 6.67
C HIS A 138 9.55 -7.76 6.58
N ASP A 139 8.98 -8.37 7.60
CA ASP A 139 7.54 -8.55 7.76
C ASP A 139 7.00 -7.33 8.52
N LEU A 140 6.29 -6.45 7.81
CA LEU A 140 5.60 -5.30 8.37
C LEU A 140 4.10 -5.60 8.41
N ASP A 141 3.45 -5.26 9.52
CA ASP A 141 2.01 -5.40 9.69
C ASP A 141 1.31 -4.05 9.62
N LEU A 142 0.23 -4.00 8.84
CA LEU A 142 -0.82 -3.00 8.87
C LEU A 142 -2.01 -3.58 9.64
N ARG A 143 -2.49 -2.84 10.64
CA ARG A 143 -3.71 -3.18 11.38
C ARG A 143 -4.56 -1.92 11.54
N VAL A 144 -5.87 -2.07 11.43
CA VAL A 144 -6.82 -0.98 11.70
C VAL A 144 -7.72 -1.41 12.84
N PHE A 145 -7.89 -0.53 13.82
CA PHE A 145 -8.66 -0.79 15.03
C PHE A 145 -9.84 0.17 15.13
N LYS A 146 -11.01 -0.38 15.48
CA LYS A 146 -12.20 0.38 15.89
C LYS A 146 -12.81 -0.31 17.10
N ASP A 147 -12.77 0.35 18.24
CA ASP A 147 -13.18 -0.22 19.53
C ASP A 147 -12.48 -1.58 19.77
N ASP A 148 -13.24 -2.67 19.92
CA ASP A 148 -12.70 -4.03 20.09
C ASP A 148 -12.49 -4.78 18.77
N THR A 149 -12.76 -4.14 17.62
CA THR A 149 -12.64 -4.76 16.29
C THR A 149 -11.28 -4.47 15.67
N VAL A 150 -10.64 -5.52 15.14
CA VAL A 150 -9.41 -5.45 14.37
C VAL A 150 -9.72 -5.81 12.92
N PHE A 151 -9.35 -4.94 11.99
CA PHE A 151 -9.39 -5.21 10.56
C PHE A 151 -7.99 -5.61 10.09
N LEU A 152 -7.95 -6.64 9.25
CA LEU A 152 -6.74 -7.29 8.77
C LEU A 152 -6.60 -7.11 7.26
N PRO A 153 -5.36 -7.10 6.73
CA PRO A 153 -5.13 -6.96 5.32
C PRO A 153 -5.58 -8.20 4.54
N PHE A 154 -5.69 -8.05 3.22
CA PHE A 154 -5.94 -9.17 2.33
C PHE A 154 -4.82 -10.21 2.35
N THR A 155 -5.23 -11.48 2.25
CA THR A 155 -4.37 -12.65 2.05
C THR A 155 -4.93 -13.54 0.95
N LEU A 156 -4.03 -14.20 0.22
CA LEU A 156 -4.37 -15.17 -0.83
C LEU A 156 -3.94 -16.59 -0.43
N ASP A 157 -4.72 -17.58 -0.89
CA ASP A 157 -4.40 -18.99 -0.70
C ASP A 157 -3.71 -19.57 -1.97
N PRO A 158 -2.40 -19.82 -1.96
CA PRO A 158 -1.69 -20.36 -3.13
C PRO A 158 -2.10 -21.78 -3.48
N LEU A 159 -2.70 -22.54 -2.55
CA LEU A 159 -3.25 -23.87 -2.82
C LEU A 159 -4.62 -23.79 -3.50
N GLN A 160 -5.29 -22.63 -3.43
CA GLN A 160 -6.62 -22.40 -3.98
C GLN A 160 -6.66 -21.07 -4.75
N PRO A 161 -5.94 -20.94 -5.87
CA PRO A 161 -5.69 -19.66 -6.54
C PRO A 161 -6.92 -19.02 -7.22
N ARG A 162 -8.10 -19.66 -7.12
CA ARG A 162 -9.38 -19.13 -7.58
C ARG A 162 -10.28 -18.66 -6.44
N LYS A 163 -9.81 -18.78 -5.19
CA LYS A 163 -10.54 -18.22 -4.05
C LYS A 163 -10.24 -16.74 -3.94
N ASP A 164 -11.29 -16.00 -3.61
CA ASP A 164 -11.24 -14.59 -3.30
C ASP A 164 -10.29 -14.34 -2.13
N ALA A 165 -9.70 -13.14 -2.12
CA ALA A 165 -8.88 -12.71 -0.99
C ALA A 165 -9.72 -12.65 0.29
N VAL A 166 -9.09 -13.01 1.40
CA VAL A 166 -9.71 -12.97 2.72
C VAL A 166 -8.85 -12.15 3.69
N PRO A 167 -9.47 -11.45 4.66
CA PRO A 167 -8.72 -10.79 5.71
C PRO A 167 -7.89 -11.81 6.52
N GLY A 168 -6.61 -11.52 6.73
CA GLY A 168 -5.69 -12.40 7.45
C GLY A 168 -4.35 -11.74 7.76
N ASP A 169 -3.52 -12.44 8.52
CA ASP A 169 -2.13 -12.02 8.74
C ASP A 169 -1.31 -12.32 7.48
N ASN A 170 -0.92 -11.28 6.73
CA ASN A 170 -0.11 -11.44 5.52
C ASN A 170 1.37 -11.59 5.91
N VAL A 171 1.96 -12.71 5.52
CA VAL A 171 3.35 -13.06 5.87
C VAL A 171 4.22 -13.30 4.62
N VAL A 172 3.72 -12.92 3.44
CA VAL A 172 4.33 -13.24 2.15
C VAL A 172 4.53 -12.01 1.25
N ASP A 173 3.70 -10.98 1.40
CA ASP A 173 3.70 -9.81 0.54
C ASP A 173 4.33 -8.58 1.20
N ASN A 174 4.98 -7.75 0.38
CA ASN A 174 5.49 -6.44 0.79
C ASN A 174 4.49 -5.29 0.54
N VAL A 175 3.22 -5.66 0.41
CA VAL A 175 2.08 -4.77 0.23
C VAL A 175 0.93 -5.34 1.05
N GLU A 176 0.38 -4.55 1.94
CA GLU A 176 -0.81 -4.90 2.72
C GLU A 176 -1.88 -3.85 2.48
N GLN A 177 -3.11 -4.28 2.18
CA GLN A 177 -4.25 -3.40 2.00
C GLN A 177 -5.43 -3.86 2.84
N ILE A 178 -6.06 -2.90 3.51
CA ILE A 178 -7.30 -3.08 4.25
C ILE A 178 -8.35 -2.21 3.57
N VAL A 179 -9.45 -2.81 3.13
CA VAL A 179 -10.61 -2.13 2.56
C VAL A 179 -11.79 -2.27 3.51
N LEU A 180 -12.29 -1.13 3.99
CA LEU A 180 -13.52 -1.05 4.76
C LEU A 180 -14.63 -0.57 3.84
N ASN A 181 -15.40 -1.49 3.24
CA ASN A 181 -16.46 -1.16 2.27
C ASN A 181 -17.52 -0.20 2.84
N THR A 182 -17.78 -0.29 4.13
CA THR A 182 -18.62 0.67 4.87
C THR A 182 -18.07 0.76 6.29
N SER A 183 -17.45 1.90 6.59
CA SER A 183 -16.95 2.22 7.93
C SER A 183 -18.03 2.93 8.73
N GLU A 184 -18.12 2.65 10.03
CA GLU A 184 -19.02 3.39 10.92
C GLU A 184 -18.35 4.71 11.35
N PRO A 185 -19.12 5.77 11.63
CA PRO A 185 -18.55 6.99 12.21
C PRO A 185 -17.81 6.71 13.51
N GLY A 186 -16.70 7.41 13.73
CA GLY A 186 -15.91 7.34 14.96
C GLY A 186 -14.40 7.30 14.72
N SER A 187 -13.67 7.07 15.82
CA SER A 187 -12.21 7.07 15.84
C SER A 187 -11.64 5.72 15.43
N TYR A 188 -10.73 5.74 14.46
CA TYR A 188 -9.96 4.59 14.02
C TYR A 188 -8.48 4.79 14.36
N THR A 189 -7.82 3.71 14.75
CA THR A 189 -6.37 3.68 14.94
C THR A 189 -5.75 2.79 13.87
N ILE A 190 -4.78 3.32 13.14
CA ILE A 190 -4.02 2.61 12.12
C ILE A 190 -2.63 2.36 12.69
N GLU A 191 -2.25 1.09 12.77
CA GLU A 191 -0.95 0.65 13.26
C GLU A 191 -0.11 0.14 12.09
N VAL A 192 1.13 0.63 12.00
CA VAL A 192 2.18 0.04 11.16
C VAL A 192 3.28 -0.46 12.08
N SER A 193 3.49 -1.76 12.13
CA SER A 193 4.51 -2.38 12.99
C SER A 193 5.41 -3.33 12.21
N ARG A 194 6.49 -3.79 12.86
CA ARG A 194 7.37 -4.83 12.30
C ARG A 194 7.35 -6.07 13.17
N LYS A 195 7.33 -7.24 12.53
CA LYS A 195 7.66 -8.50 13.19
C LYS A 195 9.16 -8.68 13.21
N TYR A 196 9.65 -9.25 14.31
CA TYR A 196 11.06 -9.60 14.50
C TYR A 196 12.03 -8.42 14.32
N SER A 197 13.33 -8.70 14.42
CA SER A 197 14.37 -7.69 14.23
C SER A 197 14.70 -7.49 12.75
N LEU A 198 14.87 -6.23 12.34
CA LEU A 198 15.34 -5.89 11.00
C LEU A 198 16.79 -6.31 10.78
N ILE A 199 17.11 -6.75 9.57
CA ILE A 199 18.49 -7.02 9.13
C ILE A 199 19.23 -5.74 8.69
N THR A 200 18.49 -4.69 8.33
CA THR A 200 19.01 -3.34 8.09
C THR A 200 18.76 -2.44 9.32
N PRO A 201 19.41 -1.27 9.43
CA PRO A 201 19.14 -0.33 10.53
C PRO A 201 17.69 0.17 10.57
N VAL A 202 17.08 0.34 9.38
CA VAL A 202 15.73 0.86 9.21
C VAL A 202 15.04 0.16 8.03
N GLN A 203 13.73 -0.01 8.13
CA GLN A 203 12.85 -0.34 7.00
C GLN A 203 11.96 0.85 6.72
N TRP A 204 12.13 1.46 5.54
CA TRP A 204 11.24 2.52 5.06
C TRP A 204 9.94 1.91 4.52
N TYR A 205 8.82 2.56 4.77
CA TYR A 205 7.53 2.20 4.23
C TYR A 205 6.78 3.45 3.76
N SER A 206 5.78 3.20 2.92
CA SER A 206 4.79 4.17 2.48
C SER A 206 3.41 3.68 2.93
N LEU A 207 2.66 4.55 3.60
CA LEU A 207 1.25 4.33 3.96
C LEU A 207 0.40 5.31 3.14
N ILE A 208 -0.56 4.77 2.40
CA ILE A 208 -1.51 5.49 1.56
C ILE A 208 -2.91 5.27 2.13
N SER A 209 -3.73 6.32 2.17
CA SER A 209 -5.06 6.31 2.77
C SER A 209 -6.03 7.17 1.98
N ASP A 210 -7.29 6.77 1.90
CA ASP A 210 -8.39 7.57 1.34
C ASP A 210 -8.78 8.76 2.23
N VAL A 211 -8.35 8.74 3.50
CA VAL A 211 -8.65 9.75 4.52
C VAL A 211 -7.36 10.27 5.16
N PRO A 212 -7.30 11.55 5.59
CA PRO A 212 -6.09 12.12 6.16
C PRO A 212 -5.78 11.50 7.53
N LEU A 213 -4.57 10.99 7.68
CA LEU A 213 -4.10 10.35 8.91
C LEU A 213 -3.24 11.31 9.75
N ILE A 214 -3.45 11.32 11.06
CA ILE A 214 -2.64 12.09 12.01
C ILE A 214 -1.73 11.13 12.77
N ARG A 215 -0.41 11.35 12.71
CA ARG A 215 0.56 10.52 13.44
C ARG A 215 0.62 10.89 14.92
N THR A 216 0.52 9.90 15.78
CA THR A 216 0.75 10.10 17.22
C THR A 216 2.24 10.20 17.49
N THR A 217 2.71 11.40 17.79
CA THR A 217 4.00 11.55 18.47
C THR A 217 3.71 11.40 19.96
N ARG A 218 4.04 10.25 20.56
CA ARG A 218 4.02 10.16 22.03
C ARG A 218 5.00 11.21 22.57
N HIS A 219 4.49 12.34 23.06
CA HIS A 219 5.19 13.05 24.12
C HIS A 219 5.22 12.08 25.30
N ALA A 220 6.41 11.61 25.66
CA ALA A 220 6.59 10.95 26.95
C ALA A 220 5.96 11.86 28.02
N PRO A 221 5.11 11.33 28.93
CA PRO A 221 4.60 12.15 30.02
C PRO A 221 5.80 12.69 30.81
N ARG A 222 5.75 14.00 31.11
CA ARG A 222 6.68 14.64 32.05
C ARG A 222 6.52 14.06 33.45
#